data_AF-A0A3A8SAI6-F1
#
_entry.id   AF-A0A3A8SAI6-F1
#
_cell.length_a   1.000
_cell.length_b   1.000
_cell.length_c   1.000
_cell.angle_alpha   90.00
_cell.angle_beta   90.00
_cell.angle_gamma   90.00
#
_symmetry.space_group_name_H-M   'P 1'
#
loop_
_entity.id
_entity.type
_entity.pdbx_description
1 polymer ?
#
loop_
_entity_poly.entity_id
_entity_poly.type
_entity_poly.pdbx_seq_one_letter_code
_entity_poly.pdbx_strand_id
1 'polypeptide(L)' 'EYDPRLALLIEKELGLNDPQTSRKNAWGNLSYAELIARAIENSQDKRLTLSQIYSWMIQYVPYFRDKGDRKSSTGWKVCQ' A
#
# COMPACT_ATOMS: atom_id res chain seq x y z
N GLU A 1 -12.82 -5.15 -7.87
CA GLU A 1 -13.43 -4.03 -7.12
C GLU A 1 -12.59 -3.64 -5.89
N TYR A 2 -12.85 -2.47 -5.30
CA TYR A 2 -12.32 -2.12 -3.97
C TYR A 2 -13.09 -2.89 -2.91
N ASP A 3 -12.41 -3.73 -2.13
CA ASP A 3 -13.05 -4.51 -1.08
C ASP A 3 -12.68 -3.94 0.31
N PRO A 4 -13.63 -3.34 1.05
CA PRO A 4 -13.33 -2.71 2.34
C PRO A 4 -12.95 -3.72 3.43
N ARG A 5 -13.34 -5.00 3.30
CA ARG A 5 -12.93 -6.04 4.25
C ARG A 5 -11.48 -6.41 4.05
N LEU A 6 -11.04 -6.44 2.79
CA LEU A 6 -9.65 -6.68 2.45
C LEU A 6 -8.76 -5.56 3.00
N ALA A 7 -9.19 -4.30 2.89
CA ALA A 7 -8.47 -3.17 3.48
C ALA A 7 -8.27 -3.32 4.99
N LEU A 8 -9.33 -3.67 5.70
CA LEU A 8 -9.28 -3.86 7.15
C LEU A 8 -8.41 -5.06 7.55
N LEU A 9 -8.42 -6.13 6.75
CA LEU A 9 -7.58 -7.31 6.96
C LEU A 9 -6.10 -6.98 6.74
N ILE A 10 -5.78 -6.25 5.68
CA ILE A 10 -4.44 -5.72 5.39
C ILE A 10 -3.98 -4.83 6.55
N GLU A 11 -4.79 -3.88 7.00
CA GLU A 11 -4.41 -2.99 8.12
C GLU A 11 -4.14 -3.77 9.42
N LYS A 12 -4.99 -4.75 9.72
CA LYS A 12 -4.91 -5.55 10.94
C LYS A 12 -3.75 -6.54 10.93
N GLU A 13 -3.54 -7.24 9.82
CA GLU A 13 -2.50 -8.27 9.69
C GLU A 13 -1.11 -7.66 9.49
N LEU A 14 -1.04 -6.51 8.80
CA LEU A 14 0.21 -5.90 8.40
C LEU A 14 0.67 -4.80 9.36
N GLY A 15 -0.09 -4.53 10.43
CA GLY A 15 0.28 -3.59 11.49
C GLY A 15 0.61 -2.20 10.97
N LEU A 16 -0.02 -1.77 9.88
CA LEU A 16 0.30 -0.52 9.16
C LEU A 16 0.02 0.75 9.99
N ASN A 17 -0.65 0.60 11.13
CA ASN A 17 -1.01 1.67 12.06
C ASN A 17 -0.30 1.58 13.41
N ASP A 18 0.75 0.78 13.56
CA ASP A 18 1.47 0.70 14.84
C ASP A 18 2.62 1.72 14.90
N PRO A 19 2.48 2.85 15.64
CA PRO A 19 3.53 3.85 15.75
C PRO A 19 4.69 3.41 16.66
N GLN A 20 4.58 2.27 17.35
CA GLN A 20 5.47 1.88 18.46
C GLN A 20 6.51 0.82 18.12
N THR A 21 6.36 0.13 17.01
CA THR A 21 7.37 -0.83 16.54
C THR A 21 8.42 -0.10 15.71
N SER A 22 9.69 -0.21 16.14
CA SER A 22 10.88 0.40 15.53
C SER A 22 10.76 0.51 14.00
N ARG A 23 10.36 1.70 13.54
CA ARG A 23 9.93 1.94 12.16
C ARG A 23 11.06 1.64 11.19
N LYS A 24 11.03 0.45 10.58
CA LYS A 24 11.88 0.17 9.42
C LYS A 24 11.43 1.00 8.21
N ASN A 25 10.11 1.21 8.04
CA ASN A 25 9.54 2.00 6.94
C ASN A 25 8.41 2.93 7.40
N ALA A 26 8.15 4.00 6.63
CA ALA A 26 7.19 5.05 6.98
C ALA A 26 5.71 4.61 6.99
N TRP A 27 5.40 3.50 6.31
CA TRP A 27 4.07 2.89 6.23
C TRP A 27 3.88 1.69 7.18
N GLY A 28 4.89 1.32 7.97
CA GLY A 28 4.85 0.21 8.91
C GLY A 28 6.01 -0.77 8.75
N ASN A 29 5.79 -2.01 9.21
CA ASN A 29 6.83 -3.04 9.31
C ASN A 29 7.00 -3.91 8.07
N LEU A 30 6.15 -3.74 7.06
CA LEU A 30 6.24 -4.54 5.86
C LEU A 30 7.38 -4.12 4.95
N SER A 31 7.97 -5.15 4.32
CA SER A 31 8.81 -4.95 3.17
C SER A 31 7.97 -4.55 1.96
N TYR A 32 8.58 -3.81 1.05
CA TYR A 32 7.96 -3.43 -0.21
C TYR A 32 7.55 -4.66 -1.06
N ALA A 33 8.31 -5.76 -0.94
CA ALA A 33 8.02 -7.01 -1.62
C ALA A 33 6.70 -7.64 -1.13
N GLU A 34 6.44 -7.64 0.19
CA GLU A 34 5.19 -8.17 0.77
C GLU A 34 3.97 -7.34 0.34
N LEU A 35 4.13 -6.02 0.24
CA LEU A 35 3.06 -5.14 -0.26
C LEU A 35 2.72 -5.45 -1.72
N ILE A 36 3.73 -5.66 -2.56
CA ILE A 36 3.53 -6.03 -3.97
C ILE A 36 2.91 -7.43 -4.07
N ALA A 37 3.44 -8.39 -3.32
CA ALA A 37 2.92 -9.76 -3.29
C ALA A 37 1.42 -9.75 -2.96
N ARG A 38 1.02 -8.97 -1.94
CA ARG A 38 -0.40 -8.83 -1.59
C ARG A 38 -1.23 -8.14 -2.66
N ALA A 39 -0.71 -7.11 -3.32
CA ALA A 39 -1.42 -6.51 -4.45
C ALA A 39 -1.70 -7.54 -5.54
N ILE A 40 -0.70 -8.38 -5.84
CA ILE A 40 -0.78 -9.44 -6.85
C ILE A 40 -1.73 -10.56 -6.43
N GLU A 41 -1.65 -11.04 -5.18
CA GLU A 41 -2.53 -12.11 -4.65
C GLU A 41 -4.01 -11.73 -4.66
N ASN A 42 -4.32 -10.44 -4.48
CA ASN A 42 -5.69 -9.93 -4.53
C ASN A 42 -6.22 -9.75 -5.95
N SER A 43 -5.39 -9.97 -6.97
CA SER A 43 -5.79 -9.86 -8.36
C SER A 43 -6.19 -11.21 -8.91
N GLN A 44 -7.32 -11.27 -9.62
CA GLN A 44 -7.87 -12.51 -10.17
C GLN A 44 -6.89 -13.24 -11.12
N ASP A 45 -6.03 -12.50 -11.82
CA ASP A 45 -5.03 -13.05 -12.74
C ASP A 45 -3.64 -13.24 -12.10
N LYS A 46 -3.46 -12.87 -10.83
CA LYS A 46 -2.14 -12.82 -10.15
C LYS A 46 -1.08 -12.08 -10.98
N ARG A 47 -1.50 -11.12 -11.79
CA ARG A 47 -0.66 -10.22 -12.58
C ARG A 47 -1.23 -8.83 -12.45
N LEU A 48 -0.37 -7.89 -12.08
CA LEU A 48 -0.66 -6.48 -12.06
C LEU A 48 0.48 -5.73 -12.72
N THR A 49 0.12 -4.69 -13.45
CA THR A 49 1.07 -3.67 -13.91
C THR A 49 1.53 -2.82 -12.74
N LEU A 50 2.71 -2.21 -12.86
CA LEU A 50 3.24 -1.28 -11.85
C LEU A 50 2.22 -0.18 -11.49
N SER A 51 1.52 0.38 -12.47
CA SER A 51 0.49 1.40 -12.26
C SER A 51 -0.68 0.90 -11.38
N GLN A 52 -1.09 -0.35 -11.56
CA GLN A 52 -2.17 -0.94 -10.76
C GLN A 52 -1.70 -1.24 -9.34
N ILE A 53 -0.45 -1.70 -9.16
CA ILE A 53 0.16 -1.89 -7.84
C ILE A 53 0.17 -0.55 -7.07
N TYR A 54 0.59 0.55 -7.71
CA TYR A 54 0.54 1.87 -7.07
C TYR A 54 -0.88 2.28 -6.67
N SER A 55 -1.88 1.99 -7.50
CA SER A 55 -3.28 2.29 -7.22
C SER A 55 -3.80 1.48 -6.04
N TRP A 56 -3.42 0.20 -5.97
CA TRP A 56 -3.74 -0.69 -4.85
C TRP A 56 -3.12 -0.17 -3.55
N MET A 57 -1.82 0.19 -3.56
CA MET A 57 -1.15 0.71 -2.36
C MET A 57 -1.81 1.97 -1.83
N ILE A 58 -2.27 2.89 -2.69
CA ILE A 58 -2.99 4.11 -2.26
C ILE A 58 -4.36 3.78 -1.65
N GLN A 59 -5.05 2.78 -2.18
CA GLN A 59 -6.38 2.39 -1.70
C GLN A 59 -6.33 1.66 -0.35
N TYR A 60 -5.30 0.81 -0.15
CA TYR A 60 -5.24 -0.12 0.96
C TYR A 60 -4.22 0.25 2.04
N VAL A 61 -3.22 1.09 1.73
CA VAL A 61 -2.24 1.55 2.71
C VAL A 61 -2.58 2.97 3.15
N PRO A 62 -2.99 3.17 4.41
CA PRO A 62 -3.44 4.49 4.90
C PRO A 62 -2.36 5.57 4.77
N TYR A 63 -1.08 5.21 4.89
CA TYR A 63 0.05 6.13 4.65
C TYR A 63 0.08 6.72 3.22
N PHE A 64 -0.29 5.93 2.21
CA PHE A 64 -0.31 6.37 0.81
C PHE A 64 -1.66 6.94 0.39
N ARG A 65 -2.73 6.65 1.16
CA ARG A 65 -4.09 7.17 0.94
C ARG A 65 -4.13 8.70 0.94
N ASP A 66 -3.46 9.33 1.90
CA ASP A 66 -3.37 10.80 2.01
C ASP A 66 -2.41 11.41 0.97
N LYS A 67 -1.35 10.67 0.60
CA LYS A 67 -0.36 11.08 -0.43
C LYS A 67 -0.84 10.86 -1.88
N GLY A 68 -2.07 10.37 -2.06
CA GLY A 68 -2.75 10.19 -3.33
C GLY A 68 -3.54 11.42 -3.80
N ASP A 69 -3.67 12.46 -2.96
CA ASP A 69 -4.31 13.71 -3.38
C ASP A 69 -3.39 14.50 -4.33
N ARG A 70 -4.03 15.09 -5.34
CA ARG A 70 -3.57 15.29 -6.72
C ARG A 70 -2.47 16.35 -6.90
N LYS A 71 -1.83 16.81 -5.81
CA LYS A 71 -0.78 17.85 -5.81
C LYS A 71 0.52 17.48 -5.07
N SER A 72 0.57 16.34 -4.35
CA SER A 72 1.73 16.00 -3.50
C SER A 72 2.37 14.64 -3.80
N SER A 73 1.90 13.92 -4.84
CA SER A 73 2.41 12.59 -5.20
C SER A 73 3.81 12.61 -5.86
N THR A 74 4.42 13.78 -6.03
CA THR A 74 5.73 13.97 -6.70
C THR A 74 6.89 13.30 -5.95
N GLY A 75 6.81 13.12 -4.63
CA GLY A 75 7.99 12.68 -3.85
C GLY A 75 8.24 11.17 -3.75
N TRP A 76 7.23 10.32 -3.96
CA TRP A 76 7.37 8.85 -3.75
C TRP A 76 7.19 8.04 -5.03
N LYS A 77 6.58 8.62 -6.07
CA LYS A 77 6.35 7.94 -7.34
C LYS A 77 7.51 8.09 -8.32
N VAL A 78 8.17 9.24 -8.38
CA VAL A 78 9.40 9.46 -9.18
C VAL A 78 10.10 10.71 -8.65
N CYS A 79 11.37 10.64 -8.26
CA CYS A 79 12.19 11.85 -8.16
C CYS A 79 12.25 12.50 -9.55
N GLN A 80 11.69 13.70 -9.69
CA GLN A 80 12.19 14.71 -10.61
C GLN A 80 12.90 15.78 -9.78
#